data_AF-A0A385MWB9-F1
#
_entry.id   AF-A0A385MWB9-F1
#
_cell.length_a   1.000
_cell.length_b   1.000
_cell.length_c   1.000
_cell.angle_alpha   90.00
_cell.angle_beta   90.00
_cell.angle_gamma   90.00
#
_symmetry.space_group_name_H-M   'P 1'
#
loop_
_entity.id
_entity.type
_entity.pdbx_description
1 polymer ?
#
loop_
_entity_poly.entity_id
_entity_poly.type
_entity_poly.pdbx_seq_one_letter_code
_entity_poly.pdbx_strand_id
1 'polypeptide(L)'
;MFELLSALASQSPQPVSKQSLHDILWPEIVVSDWSLSRLVSDTRQLLDDDGKDQKYIRTVKGIGFLMPEVVSIEPSSSLTPPSKMKPFLLVALLGLFIFSAASMYRYWSHQRLVQAASDIATYQAHTYTAFMAQLKRRNELVALLEKRLGITRQEQYEKFFVRYWPQMNKEERFVCSQSRSITNTGLAENNQKIHDVLEANPALFEHIEGTRELKQHLRFWLDKYHGVFINREDMCLLYSGVEDGVPYPSGVDEAVLTWLTQNSVK
;
A
#
# COMPACT_ATOMS: atom_id res chain seq x y z
N MET A 1 -13.91 6.77 58.36
CA MET A 1 -12.86 7.80 58.41
C MET A 1 -13.39 9.17 58.00
N PHE A 2 -13.86 9.33 56.75
CA PHE A 2 -14.35 10.63 56.26
C PHE A 2 -15.42 11.24 57.17
N GLU A 3 -16.43 10.47 57.55
CA GLU A 3 -17.50 10.94 58.44
C GLU A 3 -16.99 11.37 59.83
N LEU A 4 -15.97 10.70 60.39
CA LEU A 4 -15.32 11.11 61.63
C LEU A 4 -14.63 12.47 61.45
N LEU A 5 -13.90 12.66 60.35
CA LEU A 5 -13.24 13.93 60.05
C LEU A 5 -14.25 15.05 59.81
N SER A 6 -15.33 14.78 59.07
CA SER A 6 -16.42 15.74 58.87
C SER A 6 -17.09 16.12 60.19
N ALA A 7 -17.42 15.14 61.04
CA ALA A 7 -18.05 15.39 62.33
C ALA A 7 -17.17 16.27 63.26
N LEU A 8 -15.86 16.01 63.28
CA LEU A 8 -14.92 16.80 64.06
C LEU A 8 -14.67 18.18 63.43
N ALA A 9 -14.55 18.28 62.11
CA ALA A 9 -14.32 19.54 61.40
C ALA A 9 -15.53 20.49 61.51
N SER A 10 -16.76 19.97 61.46
CA SER A 10 -17.97 20.77 61.61
C SER A 10 -18.13 21.39 63.00
N GLN A 11 -17.49 20.81 64.02
CA GLN A 11 -17.50 21.33 65.39
C GLN A 11 -16.17 21.95 65.82
N SER A 12 -15.17 21.97 64.94
CA SER A 12 -13.87 22.56 65.22
C SER A 12 -14.03 24.02 65.70
N PRO A 13 -13.32 24.47 66.75
CA PRO A 13 -12.30 23.73 67.52
C PRO A 13 -12.84 23.03 68.79
N GLN A 14 -14.15 22.86 68.92
CA GLN A 14 -14.80 22.31 70.12
C GLN A 14 -14.71 20.78 70.18
N PRO A 15 -14.60 20.18 71.38
CA PRO A 15 -14.61 18.73 71.53
C PRO A 15 -15.99 18.12 71.30
N VAL A 16 -16.00 17.04 70.53
CA VAL A 16 -17.18 16.20 70.30
C VAL A 16 -17.11 15.00 71.25
N SER A 17 -18.19 14.78 72.00
CA SER A 17 -18.25 13.69 72.98
C SER A 17 -18.21 12.33 72.29
N LYS A 18 -17.73 11.29 72.99
CA LYS A 18 -17.78 9.91 72.47
C LYS A 18 -19.19 9.49 72.09
N GLN A 19 -20.19 9.79 72.93
CA GLN A 19 -21.58 9.44 72.66
C GLN A 19 -22.08 10.13 71.38
N SER A 20 -21.83 11.43 71.22
CA SER A 20 -22.22 12.16 70.02
C SER A 20 -21.54 11.62 68.76
N LEU A 21 -20.28 11.20 68.86
CA LEU A 21 -19.59 10.53 67.75
C LEU A 21 -20.19 9.17 67.45
N HIS A 22 -20.60 8.40 68.46
CA HIS A 22 -21.34 7.16 68.24
C HIS A 22 -22.65 7.40 67.50
N ASP A 23 -23.43 8.39 67.94
CA ASP A 23 -24.73 8.71 67.35
C ASP A 23 -24.60 9.22 65.89
N ILE A 24 -23.53 9.96 65.57
CA ILE A 24 -23.27 10.48 64.22
C ILE A 24 -22.76 9.38 63.28
N LEU A 25 -21.84 8.53 63.76
CA LEU A 25 -21.14 7.53 62.94
C LEU A 25 -21.92 6.23 62.80
N TRP A 26 -22.74 5.88 63.80
CA TRP A 26 -23.49 4.63 63.87
C TRP A 26 -24.91 4.84 64.45
N PRO A 27 -25.76 5.65 63.81
CA PRO A 27 -27.07 6.04 64.36
C PRO A 27 -28.01 4.86 64.66
N GLU A 28 -27.84 3.72 63.99
CA GLU A 28 -28.71 2.54 64.10
C GLU A 28 -27.96 1.25 64.47
N ILE A 29 -26.68 1.35 64.88
CA ILE A 29 -25.83 0.19 65.14
C ILE A 29 -25.15 0.31 66.51
N VAL A 30 -25.40 -0.65 67.40
CA VAL A 30 -24.72 -0.73 68.70
C VAL A 30 -23.30 -1.25 68.48
N VAL A 31 -22.32 -0.36 68.57
CA VAL A 31 -20.88 -0.70 68.54
C VAL A 31 -20.23 -0.42 69.89
N SER A 32 -19.16 -1.14 70.20
CA SER A 32 -18.39 -0.90 71.43
C SER A 32 -17.54 0.38 71.35
N ASP A 33 -17.17 0.95 72.49
CA ASP A 33 -16.19 2.05 72.61
C ASP A 33 -14.83 1.73 71.94
N TRP A 34 -14.49 0.45 71.85
CA TRP A 34 -13.28 -0.01 71.17
C TRP A 34 -13.34 0.30 69.67
N SER A 35 -14.53 0.21 69.05
CA SER A 35 -14.74 0.51 67.63
C SER A 35 -14.45 1.98 67.31
N LEU A 36 -14.91 2.91 68.15
CA LEU A 36 -14.60 4.34 68.01
C LEU A 36 -13.10 4.58 68.22
N SER A 37 -12.51 3.97 69.24
CA SER A 37 -11.07 4.11 69.53
C SER A 37 -10.20 3.60 68.38
N ARG A 38 -10.60 2.48 67.75
CA ARG A 38 -9.93 1.91 66.58
C ARG A 38 -10.06 2.81 65.36
N LEU A 39 -11.27 3.29 65.08
CA LEU A 39 -11.52 4.21 63.97
C LEU A 39 -10.68 5.50 64.08
N VAL A 40 -10.57 6.06 65.28
CA VAL A 40 -9.71 7.23 65.54
C VAL A 40 -8.23 6.88 65.33
N SER A 41 -7.77 5.73 65.81
CA SER A 41 -6.39 5.28 65.61
C SER A 41 -6.04 5.10 64.13
N ASP A 42 -6.92 4.44 63.36
CA ASP A 42 -6.70 4.20 61.93
C ASP A 42 -6.75 5.52 61.14
N THR A 43 -7.64 6.43 61.52
CA THR A 43 -7.72 7.77 60.91
C THR A 43 -6.47 8.60 61.19
N ARG A 44 -5.97 8.56 62.44
CA ARG A 44 -4.71 9.22 62.82
C ARG A 44 -3.52 8.71 61.99
N GLN A 45 -3.41 7.39 61.84
CA GLN A 45 -2.35 6.78 61.02
C GLN A 45 -2.40 7.24 59.56
N LEU A 46 -3.59 7.38 58.98
CA LEU A 46 -3.75 7.85 57.60
C LEU A 46 -3.43 9.34 57.41
N LEU A 47 -3.50 10.14 58.48
CA LEU A 47 -3.13 11.55 58.48
C LEU A 47 -1.67 11.79 58.90
N ASP A 48 -0.88 10.73 59.09
CA ASP A 48 0.46 10.80 59.67
C ASP A 48 0.47 11.51 61.05
N ASP A 49 -0.63 11.33 61.80
CA ASP A 49 -0.79 11.80 63.17
C ASP A 49 -0.42 10.65 64.12
N ASP A 50 0.70 10.76 64.84
CA ASP A 50 0.96 9.83 65.92
C ASP A 50 0.14 10.27 67.15
N GLY A 51 -0.47 9.33 67.87
CA GLY A 51 -1.31 9.66 69.03
C GLY A 51 -0.58 10.40 70.18
N LYS A 52 0.70 10.77 70.02
CA LYS A 52 1.51 11.54 70.97
C LYS A 52 1.50 13.03 70.61
N ASP A 53 1.77 13.39 69.36
CA ASP A 53 1.77 14.78 68.88
C ASP A 53 0.35 15.31 68.62
N GLN A 54 -0.60 14.44 68.25
CA GLN A 54 -2.04 14.74 68.10
C GLN A 54 -2.31 16.02 67.30
N LYS A 55 -1.71 16.13 66.11
CA LYS A 55 -1.73 17.33 65.27
C LYS A 55 -3.09 17.61 64.67
N TYR A 56 -3.82 16.57 64.28
CA TYR A 56 -5.08 16.69 63.53
C TYR A 56 -6.28 16.24 64.36
N ILE A 57 -6.12 15.19 65.18
CA ILE A 57 -7.18 14.72 66.09
C ILE A 57 -6.62 14.68 67.51
N ARG A 58 -7.14 15.52 68.41
CA ARG A 58 -6.76 15.56 69.83
C ARG A 58 -7.73 14.78 70.70
N THR A 59 -7.19 14.05 71.67
CA THR A 59 -7.96 13.35 72.70
C THR A 59 -8.19 14.29 73.88
N VAL A 60 -9.45 14.59 74.19
CA VAL A 60 -9.82 15.35 75.39
C VAL A 60 -10.28 14.36 76.45
N LYS A 61 -9.42 14.17 77.47
CA LYS A 61 -9.64 13.17 78.53
C LYS A 61 -11.00 13.40 79.21
N GLY A 62 -11.81 12.34 79.26
CA GLY A 62 -13.15 12.37 79.87
C GLY A 62 -14.27 12.95 79.00
N ILE A 63 -13.97 13.46 77.80
CA ILE A 63 -14.97 14.09 76.92
C ILE A 63 -15.06 13.33 75.58
N GLY A 64 -13.98 13.29 74.81
CA GLY A 64 -14.00 12.72 73.47
C GLY A 64 -12.84 13.21 72.62
N PHE A 65 -13.13 13.62 71.39
CA PHE A 65 -12.12 14.01 70.41
C PHE A 65 -12.42 15.38 69.81
N LEU A 66 -11.38 16.13 69.44
CA LEU A 66 -11.53 17.41 68.74
C LEU A 66 -10.56 17.49 67.58
N MET A 67 -10.94 18.28 66.57
CA MET A 67 -10.02 18.75 65.53
C MET A 67 -9.64 20.21 65.84
N PRO A 68 -8.35 20.59 65.78
CA PRO A 68 -7.93 21.97 65.91
C PRO A 68 -8.55 22.87 64.82
N GLU A 69 -8.43 24.18 65.00
CA GLU A 69 -9.08 25.19 64.15
C GLU A 69 -8.92 24.91 62.65
N VAL A 70 -10.04 24.56 62.00
CA VAL A 70 -10.14 24.35 60.56
C VAL A 70 -10.43 25.68 59.87
N VAL A 71 -9.58 26.05 58.91
CA VAL A 71 -9.80 27.23 58.04
C VAL A 71 -10.48 26.78 56.76
N SER A 72 -11.59 27.43 56.41
CA SER A 72 -12.25 27.22 55.12
C SER A 72 -11.38 27.80 54.00
N ILE A 73 -10.88 26.93 53.13
CA ILE A 73 -10.26 27.34 51.86
C ILE A 73 -11.38 27.58 50.85
N GLU A 74 -11.64 28.86 50.53
CA GLU A 74 -12.46 29.16 49.36
C GLU A 74 -11.76 28.65 48.10
N PRO A 75 -12.47 27.97 47.17
CA PRO A 75 -11.84 27.43 45.97
C PRO A 75 -11.30 28.59 45.12
N SER A 76 -9.97 28.67 44.99
CA SER A 76 -9.31 29.57 44.06
C SER A 76 -9.71 29.18 42.63
N SER A 77 -10.70 29.87 42.08
CA SER A 77 -11.11 29.75 40.69
C SER A 77 -10.05 30.34 39.76
N SER A 78 -8.98 29.58 39.50
CA SER A 78 -8.05 29.86 38.41
C SER A 78 -7.45 28.58 37.82
N LEU A 79 -8.32 27.71 37.30
CA LEU A 79 -7.93 26.74 36.28
C LEU A 79 -8.56 27.17 34.96
N THR A 80 -7.79 27.86 34.11
CA THR A 80 -8.16 28.02 32.70
C THR A 80 -8.22 26.63 32.05
N PRO A 81 -9.31 26.26 31.35
CA PRO A 81 -9.37 24.98 30.67
C PRO A 81 -8.27 24.92 29.59
N PRO A 82 -7.65 23.76 29.33
CA PRO A 82 -6.71 23.62 28.23
C PRO A 82 -7.43 24.02 26.94
N SER A 83 -6.82 24.94 26.19
CA SER A 83 -7.31 25.46 24.91
C SER A 83 -7.67 24.29 23.99
N LYS A 84 -8.98 24.05 23.79
CA LYS A 84 -9.46 23.08 22.80
C LYS A 84 -9.00 23.57 21.43
N MET A 85 -8.24 22.76 20.69
CA MET A 85 -7.87 23.07 19.31
C MET A 85 -9.12 23.53 18.55
N LYS A 86 -9.05 24.72 17.93
CA LYS A 86 -10.20 25.30 17.24
C LYS A 86 -10.65 24.31 16.14
N PRO A 87 -11.94 23.92 16.06
CA PRO A 87 -12.42 22.90 15.11
C PRO A 87 -12.11 23.27 13.65
N PHE A 88 -12.05 24.57 13.34
CA PHE A 88 -11.57 25.07 12.04
C PHE A 88 -10.16 24.62 11.67
N LEU A 89 -9.24 24.55 12.65
CA LEU A 89 -7.85 24.16 12.43
C LEU A 89 -7.74 22.66 12.12
N LEU A 90 -8.57 21.82 12.76
CA LEU A 90 -8.66 20.40 12.44
C LEU A 90 -9.24 20.16 11.04
N VAL A 91 -10.29 20.91 10.65
CA VAL A 91 -10.87 20.83 9.30
C VAL A 91 -9.87 21.31 8.24
N ALA A 92 -9.13 22.40 8.50
CA ALA A 92 -8.10 22.90 7.60
C ALA A 92 -6.95 21.90 7.43
N LEU A 93 -6.48 21.27 8.52
CA LEU A 93 -5.46 20.23 8.46
C LEU A 93 -5.94 18.98 7.71
N LEU A 94 -7.19 18.56 7.92
CA LEU A 94 -7.78 17.45 7.19
C LEU A 94 -7.89 17.77 5.69
N GLY A 95 -8.31 18.98 5.33
CA GLY A 95 -8.37 19.44 3.94
C GLY A 95 -6.98 19.44 3.28
N LEU A 96 -5.96 19.96 3.98
CA LEU A 96 -4.58 19.94 3.50
C LEU A 96 -4.06 18.51 3.32
N PHE A 97 -4.39 17.61 4.24
CA PHE A 97 -4.02 16.20 4.16
C PHE A 97 -4.69 15.50 2.96
N ILE A 98 -5.99 15.72 2.73
CA ILE A 98 -6.69 15.14 1.58
C ILE A 98 -6.09 15.69 0.27
N PHE A 99 -5.81 17.00 0.20
CA PHE A 99 -5.21 17.62 -0.97
C PHE A 99 -3.80 17.08 -1.24
N SER A 100 -2.96 16.94 -0.22
CA SER A 100 -1.61 16.40 -0.36
C SER A 100 -1.64 14.91 -0.74
N ALA A 101 -2.51 14.11 -0.14
CA ALA A 101 -2.72 12.71 -0.49
C ALA A 101 -3.19 12.55 -1.94
N ALA A 102 -4.14 13.37 -2.39
CA ALA A 102 -4.62 13.36 -3.77
C ALA A 102 -3.52 13.77 -4.76
N SER A 103 -2.72 14.78 -4.41
CA SER A 103 -1.57 15.22 -5.21
C SER A 103 -0.49 14.15 -5.29
N MET A 104 -0.18 13.50 -4.16
CA MET A 104 0.76 12.37 -4.09
C MET A 104 0.27 11.18 -4.92
N TYR A 105 -1.02 10.83 -4.81
CA TYR A 105 -1.63 9.76 -5.61
C TYR A 105 -1.55 10.06 -7.10
N ARG A 106 -1.87 11.29 -7.52
CA ARG A 106 -1.73 11.74 -8.92
C ARG A 106 -0.30 11.65 -9.42
N TYR A 107 0.66 12.12 -8.62
CA TYR A 107 2.08 12.04 -8.97
C TYR A 107 2.52 10.58 -9.12
N TRP A 108 2.20 9.73 -8.15
CA TRP A 108 2.52 8.30 -8.21
C TRP A 108 1.87 7.60 -9.41
N SER A 109 0.59 7.88 -9.68
CA SER A 109 -0.13 7.34 -10.83
C SER A 109 0.50 7.79 -12.15
N HIS A 110 0.94 9.04 -12.25
CA HIS A 110 1.62 9.55 -13.43
C HIS A 110 2.98 8.87 -13.63
N GLN A 111 3.79 8.75 -12.58
CA GLN A 111 5.07 8.04 -12.62
C GLN A 111 4.90 6.57 -13.06
N ARG A 112 3.84 5.90 -12.60
CA ARG A 112 3.51 4.54 -13.05
C ARG A 112 3.25 4.47 -14.56
N LEU A 113 2.56 5.44 -15.15
CA LEU A 113 2.34 5.48 -16.60
C LEU A 113 3.62 5.78 -17.38
N VAL A 114 4.47 6.68 -16.88
CA VAL A 114 5.79 6.96 -17.45
C VAL A 114 6.66 5.70 -17.45
N GLN A 115 6.71 4.99 -16.34
CA GLN A 115 7.44 3.72 -16.26
C GLN A 115 6.87 2.68 -17.22
N ALA A 116 5.55 2.50 -17.26
CA ALA A 116 4.92 1.54 -18.16
C ALA A 116 5.21 1.83 -19.64
N ALA A 117 5.13 3.09 -20.06
CA ALA A 117 5.50 3.47 -21.42
C ALA A 117 7.00 3.23 -21.69
N SER A 118 7.87 3.46 -20.71
CA SER A 118 9.32 3.23 -20.83
C SER A 118 9.65 1.75 -20.98
N ASP A 119 8.95 0.89 -20.23
CA ASP A 119 9.06 -0.56 -20.35
C ASP A 119 8.61 -1.02 -21.74
N ILE A 120 7.47 -0.52 -22.23
CA ILE A 120 6.96 -0.81 -23.58
C ILE A 120 8.01 -0.41 -24.63
N ALA A 121 8.54 0.81 -24.59
CA ALA A 121 9.55 1.28 -25.54
C ALA A 121 10.80 0.38 -25.53
N THR A 122 11.25 -0.03 -24.34
CA THR A 122 12.39 -0.92 -24.18
C THR A 122 12.15 -2.27 -24.84
N TYR A 123 10.99 -2.89 -24.58
CA TYR A 123 10.64 -4.18 -25.15
C TYR A 123 10.34 -4.11 -26.66
N GLN A 124 9.79 -2.99 -27.16
CA GLN A 124 9.64 -2.74 -28.59
C GLN A 124 11.01 -2.70 -29.28
N ALA A 125 11.99 -2.00 -28.71
CA ALA A 125 13.35 -1.95 -29.24
C ALA A 125 14.03 -3.34 -29.27
N HIS A 126 13.84 -4.15 -28.23
CA HIS A 126 14.32 -5.54 -28.20
C HIS A 126 13.64 -6.41 -29.25
N THR A 127 12.31 -6.30 -29.38
CA THR A 127 11.51 -7.03 -30.38
C THR A 127 11.96 -6.66 -31.79
N TYR A 128 12.18 -5.37 -32.06
CA TYR A 128 12.67 -4.89 -33.36
C TYR A 128 14.06 -5.43 -33.69
N THR A 129 14.97 -5.45 -32.71
CA THR A 129 16.32 -6.01 -32.87
C THR A 129 16.28 -7.49 -33.19
N ALA A 130 15.45 -8.25 -32.46
CA ALA A 130 15.24 -9.68 -32.72
C ALA A 130 14.60 -9.91 -34.10
N PHE A 131 13.62 -9.10 -34.48
CA PHE A 131 12.98 -9.16 -35.79
C PHE A 131 14.00 -8.97 -36.91
N MET A 132 14.87 -7.96 -36.80
CA MET A 132 15.94 -7.73 -37.77
C MET A 132 16.94 -8.89 -37.86
N ALA A 133 17.28 -9.52 -36.73
CA ALA A 133 18.11 -10.72 -36.73
C ALA A 133 17.40 -11.90 -37.43
N GLN A 134 16.11 -12.09 -37.17
CA GLN A 134 15.30 -13.12 -37.81
C GLN A 134 15.18 -12.90 -39.32
N LEU A 135 15.06 -11.65 -39.80
CA LEU A 135 15.04 -11.32 -41.23
C LEU A 135 16.30 -11.81 -41.96
N LYS A 136 17.47 -11.67 -41.32
CA LYS A 136 18.73 -12.16 -41.88
C LYS A 136 18.71 -13.69 -42.03
N ARG A 137 18.30 -14.42 -40.99
CA ARG A 137 18.18 -15.90 -41.02
C ARG A 137 17.16 -16.39 -42.03
N ARG A 138 16.01 -15.71 -42.14
CA ARG A 138 15.00 -15.98 -43.18
C ARG A 138 15.60 -15.86 -44.57
N ASN A 139 16.25 -14.73 -44.87
CA ASN A 139 16.79 -14.48 -46.20
C ASN A 139 17.89 -15.49 -46.55
N GLU A 140 18.72 -15.85 -45.58
CA GLU A 140 19.73 -16.91 -45.70
C GLU A 140 19.10 -18.27 -46.00
N LEU A 141 18.06 -18.67 -45.26
CA LEU A 141 17.37 -19.95 -45.49
C LEU A 141 16.72 -20.01 -46.88
N VAL A 142 16.13 -18.91 -47.36
CA VAL A 142 15.63 -18.82 -48.73
C VAL A 142 16.76 -19.01 -49.73
N ALA A 143 17.87 -18.29 -49.59
CA ALA A 143 18.99 -18.38 -50.51
C ALA A 143 19.61 -19.80 -50.57
N LEU A 144 19.73 -20.48 -49.42
CA LEU A 144 20.21 -21.86 -49.35
C LEU A 144 19.28 -22.81 -50.12
N LEU A 145 17.97 -22.73 -49.87
CA LEU A 145 16.96 -23.56 -50.51
C LEU A 145 16.89 -23.33 -52.02
N GLU A 146 16.81 -22.06 -52.44
CA GLU A 146 16.74 -21.68 -53.86
C GLU A 146 17.96 -22.19 -54.63
N LYS A 147 19.16 -22.00 -54.06
CA LYS A 147 20.41 -22.46 -54.67
C LYS A 147 20.48 -23.98 -54.76
N ARG A 148 20.15 -24.70 -53.68
CA ARG A 148 20.31 -26.16 -53.63
C ARG A 148 19.25 -26.89 -54.45
N LEU A 149 18.01 -26.43 -54.40
CA LEU A 149 16.88 -27.08 -55.07
C LEU A 149 16.65 -26.57 -56.50
N GLY A 150 17.32 -25.48 -56.91
CA GLY A 150 17.11 -24.86 -58.21
C GLY A 150 15.71 -24.27 -58.36
N ILE A 151 15.17 -23.73 -57.27
CA ILE A 151 13.82 -23.15 -57.19
C ILE A 151 13.88 -21.65 -56.95
N THR A 152 12.74 -20.97 -57.10
CA THR A 152 12.57 -19.58 -56.68
C THR A 152 11.29 -19.47 -55.86
N ARG A 153 11.34 -18.78 -54.73
CA ARG A 153 10.20 -18.57 -53.84
C ARG A 153 9.17 -17.67 -54.52
N GLN A 154 7.97 -18.20 -54.72
CA GLN A 154 6.81 -17.46 -55.26
C GLN A 154 5.74 -17.16 -54.19
N GLU A 155 5.81 -17.84 -53.05
CA GLU A 155 4.83 -17.76 -51.97
C GLU A 155 5.41 -17.10 -50.72
N GLN A 156 4.59 -16.81 -49.73
CA GLN A 156 5.06 -16.24 -48.47
C GLN A 156 6.02 -17.15 -47.72
N TYR A 157 6.89 -16.55 -46.92
CA TYR A 157 7.99 -17.24 -46.25
C TYR A 157 7.53 -18.42 -45.38
N GLU A 158 6.45 -18.27 -44.59
CA GLU A 158 5.94 -19.37 -43.74
C GLU A 158 5.49 -20.57 -44.58
N LYS A 159 4.69 -20.34 -45.63
CA LYS A 159 4.20 -21.39 -46.54
C LYS A 159 5.35 -22.04 -47.32
N PHE A 160 6.31 -21.23 -47.78
CA PHE A 160 7.51 -21.69 -48.46
C PHE A 160 8.34 -22.64 -47.58
N PHE A 161 8.63 -22.25 -46.33
CA PHE A 161 9.42 -23.09 -45.43
C PHE A 161 8.71 -24.38 -45.06
N VAL A 162 7.39 -24.35 -44.82
CA VAL A 162 6.59 -25.56 -44.57
C VAL A 162 6.62 -26.48 -45.78
N ARG A 163 6.44 -25.95 -47.00
CA ARG A 163 6.44 -26.75 -48.24
C ARG A 163 7.76 -27.48 -48.45
N TYR A 164 8.87 -26.80 -48.24
CA TYR A 164 10.20 -27.37 -48.45
C TYR A 164 10.80 -28.02 -47.20
N TRP A 165 10.10 -27.99 -46.07
CA TRP A 165 10.54 -28.59 -44.82
C TRP A 165 10.97 -30.06 -44.99
N PRO A 166 10.21 -30.97 -45.65
CA PRO A 166 10.64 -32.36 -45.80
C PRO A 166 11.96 -32.54 -46.56
N GLN A 167 12.37 -31.54 -47.36
CA GLN A 167 13.56 -31.58 -48.22
C GLN A 167 14.76 -30.86 -47.61
N MET A 168 14.61 -30.17 -46.47
CA MET A 168 15.70 -29.41 -45.87
C MET A 168 16.82 -30.33 -45.37
N ASN A 169 18.06 -29.97 -45.70
CA ASN A 169 19.24 -30.63 -45.16
C ASN A 169 19.55 -30.16 -43.72
N LYS A 170 20.62 -30.68 -43.11
CA LYS A 170 21.01 -30.32 -41.74
C LYS A 170 21.35 -28.84 -41.55
N GLU A 171 21.97 -28.22 -42.55
CA GLU A 171 22.34 -26.79 -42.50
C GLU A 171 21.10 -25.89 -42.55
N GLU A 172 20.17 -26.17 -43.45
CA GLU A 172 18.92 -25.43 -43.59
C GLU A 172 18.01 -25.61 -42.36
N ARG A 173 17.94 -26.83 -41.83
CA ARG A 173 17.30 -27.13 -40.53
C ARG A 173 17.91 -26.31 -39.39
N PHE A 174 19.24 -26.15 -39.39
CA PHE A 174 19.94 -25.37 -38.38
C PHE A 174 19.62 -23.86 -38.49
N VAL A 175 19.58 -23.29 -39.69
CA VAL A 175 19.16 -21.89 -39.90
C VAL A 175 17.69 -21.69 -39.49
N CYS A 176 16.84 -22.66 -39.80
CA CYS A 176 15.45 -22.66 -39.32
C CYS A 176 15.38 -22.70 -37.79
N SER A 177 16.13 -23.57 -37.11
CA SER A 177 16.14 -23.63 -35.64
C SER A 177 16.67 -22.35 -35.00
N GLN A 178 17.66 -21.69 -35.61
CA GLN A 178 18.11 -20.37 -35.16
C GLN A 178 17.01 -19.32 -35.30
N SER A 179 16.29 -19.33 -36.42
CA SER A 179 15.14 -18.43 -36.64
C SER A 179 14.06 -18.65 -35.59
N ARG A 180 13.75 -19.91 -35.27
CA ARG A 180 12.81 -20.28 -34.19
C ARG A 180 13.30 -19.85 -32.81
N SER A 181 14.59 -20.01 -32.52
CA SER A 181 15.18 -19.54 -31.27
C SER A 181 15.01 -18.03 -31.10
N ILE A 182 15.24 -17.25 -32.16
CA ILE A 182 15.02 -15.79 -32.15
C ILE A 182 13.54 -15.46 -31.93
N THR A 183 12.62 -16.21 -32.54
CA THR A 183 11.18 -16.06 -32.27
C THR A 183 10.87 -16.28 -30.79
N ASN A 184 11.36 -17.38 -30.21
CA ASN A 184 11.03 -17.76 -28.84
C ASN A 184 11.55 -16.74 -27.82
N THR A 185 12.85 -16.41 -27.88
CA THR A 185 13.48 -15.60 -26.83
C THR A 185 13.51 -14.11 -27.16
N GLY A 186 13.62 -13.76 -28.45
CA GLY A 186 13.71 -12.38 -28.90
C GLY A 186 12.36 -11.72 -29.14
N LEU A 187 11.41 -12.43 -29.73
CA LEU A 187 10.09 -11.89 -30.06
C LEU A 187 9.05 -12.23 -28.99
N ALA A 188 8.83 -13.51 -28.69
CA ALA A 188 7.71 -13.92 -27.85
C ALA A 188 7.82 -13.40 -26.42
N GLU A 189 8.99 -13.50 -25.80
CA GLU A 189 9.20 -12.99 -24.44
C GLU A 189 8.97 -11.48 -24.35
N ASN A 190 9.47 -10.69 -25.30
CA ASN A 190 9.28 -9.23 -25.29
C ASN A 190 7.83 -8.85 -25.65
N ASN A 191 7.22 -9.52 -26.61
CA ASN A 191 5.80 -9.34 -26.95
C ASN A 191 4.89 -9.63 -25.76
N GLN A 192 5.18 -10.70 -25.00
CA GLN A 192 4.45 -11.01 -23.77
C GLN A 192 4.59 -9.89 -22.74
N LYS A 193 5.81 -9.40 -22.52
CA LYS A 193 6.04 -8.29 -21.58
C LYS A 193 5.31 -7.01 -21.99
N ILE A 194 5.32 -6.65 -23.28
CA ILE A 194 4.55 -5.49 -23.77
C ILE A 194 3.06 -5.70 -23.51
N HIS A 195 2.54 -6.88 -23.85
CA HIS A 195 1.14 -7.22 -23.63
C HIS A 195 0.76 -7.11 -22.14
N ASP A 196 1.59 -7.65 -21.24
CA ASP A 196 1.34 -7.63 -19.79
C ASP A 196 1.38 -6.21 -19.22
N VAL A 197 2.30 -5.37 -19.69
CA VAL A 197 2.35 -3.95 -19.30
C VAL A 197 1.10 -3.21 -19.76
N LEU A 198 0.62 -3.45 -20.99
CA LEU A 198 -0.62 -2.86 -21.51
C LEU A 198 -1.86 -3.37 -20.77
N GLU A 199 -1.91 -4.66 -20.40
CA GLU A 199 -2.99 -5.24 -19.59
C GLU A 199 -3.05 -4.61 -18.20
N ALA A 200 -1.90 -4.43 -17.55
CA ALA A 200 -1.81 -3.87 -16.20
C ALA A 200 -2.03 -2.35 -16.14
N ASN A 201 -1.95 -1.64 -17.29
CA ASN A 201 -2.02 -0.18 -17.36
C ASN A 201 -2.97 0.30 -18.47
N PRO A 202 -4.29 0.00 -18.37
CA PRO A 202 -5.26 0.32 -19.43
C PRO A 202 -5.44 1.82 -19.68
N ALA A 203 -5.02 2.68 -18.75
CA ALA A 203 -5.02 4.13 -18.95
C ALA A 203 -4.11 4.57 -20.11
N LEU A 204 -3.10 3.77 -20.49
CA LEU A 204 -2.25 4.06 -21.65
C LEU A 204 -3.05 4.18 -22.96
N PHE A 205 -4.16 3.43 -23.08
CA PHE A 205 -5.00 3.45 -24.29
C PHE A 205 -5.64 4.81 -24.56
N GLU A 206 -5.81 5.64 -23.53
CA GLU A 206 -6.39 6.98 -23.65
C GLU A 206 -5.33 8.06 -23.88
N HIS A 207 -4.04 7.73 -23.71
CA HIS A 207 -2.93 8.69 -23.73
C HIS A 207 -1.95 8.48 -24.88
N ILE A 208 -1.83 7.24 -25.39
CA ILE A 208 -0.88 6.88 -26.43
C ILE A 208 -1.63 6.17 -27.57
N GLU A 209 -1.70 6.85 -28.71
CA GLU A 209 -2.34 6.33 -29.93
C GLU A 209 -1.74 4.98 -30.35
N GLY A 210 -2.59 4.07 -30.83
CA GLY A 210 -2.17 2.76 -31.32
C GLY A 210 -1.92 1.70 -30.25
N THR A 211 -1.89 2.05 -28.95
CA THR A 211 -1.59 1.06 -27.89
C THR A 211 -2.71 0.04 -27.67
N ARG A 212 -3.96 0.40 -27.97
CA ARG A 212 -5.11 -0.53 -27.92
C ARG A 212 -5.00 -1.57 -29.03
N GLU A 213 -4.70 -1.13 -30.24
CA GLU A 213 -4.47 -1.95 -31.42
C GLU A 213 -3.21 -2.82 -31.23
N LEU A 214 -2.16 -2.28 -30.60
CA LEU A 214 -0.94 -3.02 -30.27
C LEU A 214 -1.25 -4.18 -29.34
N LYS A 215 -2.04 -3.95 -28.28
CA LYS A 215 -2.47 -5.03 -27.38
C LYS A 215 -3.24 -6.12 -28.14
N GLN A 216 -4.14 -5.75 -29.05
CA GLN A 216 -4.90 -6.71 -29.87
C GLN A 216 -3.98 -7.52 -30.80
N HIS A 217 -3.05 -6.85 -31.49
CA HIS A 217 -2.04 -7.48 -32.32
C HIS A 217 -1.19 -8.47 -31.53
N LEU A 218 -0.66 -8.06 -30.38
CA LEU A 218 0.19 -8.89 -29.53
C LEU A 218 -0.56 -10.10 -29.00
N ARG A 219 -1.81 -9.92 -28.55
CA ARG A 219 -2.66 -11.04 -28.13
C ARG A 219 -2.82 -12.06 -29.24
N PHE A 220 -3.18 -11.62 -30.45
CA PHE A 220 -3.34 -12.51 -31.59
C PHE A 220 -2.02 -13.22 -31.95
N TRP A 221 -0.91 -12.48 -31.96
CA TRP A 221 0.42 -13.04 -32.24
C TRP A 221 0.82 -14.09 -31.19
N LEU A 222 0.58 -13.82 -29.90
CA LEU A 222 0.87 -14.72 -28.78
C LEU A 222 -0.02 -15.97 -28.80
N ASP A 223 -1.30 -15.83 -29.14
CA ASP A 223 -2.21 -16.97 -29.30
C ASP A 223 -1.73 -17.89 -30.44
N LYS A 224 -1.31 -17.32 -31.58
CA LYS A 224 -0.72 -18.07 -32.70
C LYS A 224 0.62 -18.71 -32.32
N TYR A 225 1.44 -18.00 -31.53
CA TYR A 225 2.71 -18.51 -31.02
C TYR A 225 2.51 -19.78 -30.17
N HIS A 226 1.66 -19.69 -29.14
CA HIS A 226 1.43 -20.80 -28.21
C HIS A 226 0.62 -21.93 -28.84
N GLY A 227 -0.42 -21.60 -29.62
CA GLY A 227 -1.33 -22.58 -30.20
C GLY A 227 -0.75 -23.33 -31.40
N VAL A 228 0.08 -22.67 -32.22
CA VAL A 228 0.54 -23.20 -33.50
C VAL A 228 2.06 -23.32 -33.57
N PHE A 229 2.79 -22.23 -33.36
CA PHE A 229 4.22 -22.16 -33.68
C PHE A 229 5.08 -23.10 -32.83
N ILE A 230 4.81 -23.17 -31.52
CA ILE A 230 5.53 -24.06 -30.61
C ILE A 230 5.37 -25.52 -31.04
N ASN A 231 4.16 -25.90 -31.45
CA ASN A 231 3.78 -27.27 -31.78
C ASN A 231 4.18 -27.69 -33.21
N ARG A 232 4.73 -26.76 -34.00
CA ARG A 232 5.09 -26.98 -35.41
C ARG A 232 6.56 -26.68 -35.67
N GLU A 233 7.38 -27.72 -35.65
CA GLU A 233 8.81 -27.59 -35.97
C GLU A 233 9.06 -27.09 -37.39
N ASP A 234 8.15 -27.39 -38.32
CA ASP A 234 8.23 -27.02 -39.72
C ASP A 234 7.93 -25.55 -40.01
N MET A 235 7.51 -24.82 -38.98
CA MET A 235 7.26 -23.40 -39.03
C MET A 235 8.52 -22.65 -38.55
N CYS A 236 9.36 -22.20 -39.50
CA CYS A 236 10.62 -21.51 -39.17
C CYS A 236 10.45 -20.06 -38.70
N LEU A 237 9.31 -19.46 -39.00
CA LEU A 237 8.97 -18.06 -38.70
C LEU A 237 7.55 -17.98 -38.18
N LEU A 238 7.25 -16.91 -37.47
CA LEU A 238 5.89 -16.56 -37.06
C LEU A 238 5.61 -15.13 -37.45
N TYR A 239 4.75 -14.95 -38.45
CA TYR A 239 4.20 -13.66 -38.80
C TYR A 239 2.73 -13.60 -38.44
N SER A 240 2.25 -12.41 -38.06
CA SER A 240 0.83 -12.10 -37.99
C SER A 240 0.61 -10.73 -38.60
N GLY A 241 -0.59 -10.51 -39.13
CA GLY A 241 -1.06 -9.16 -39.36
C GLY A 241 -1.85 -8.95 -40.63
N VAL A 242 -1.17 -8.91 -41.78
CA VAL A 242 -1.83 -8.48 -43.04
C VAL A 242 -2.82 -9.53 -43.54
N GLU A 243 -2.47 -10.81 -43.51
CA GLU A 243 -3.42 -11.88 -43.91
C GLU A 243 -4.47 -12.17 -42.83
N ASP A 244 -4.09 -11.98 -41.57
CA ASP A 244 -4.93 -12.30 -40.42
C ASP A 244 -5.87 -11.15 -40.02
N GLY A 245 -5.76 -9.98 -40.67
CA GLY A 245 -6.57 -8.79 -40.41
C GLY A 245 -6.19 -8.00 -39.14
N VAL A 246 -5.04 -8.31 -38.52
CA VAL A 246 -4.60 -7.70 -37.25
C VAL A 246 -3.16 -7.17 -37.37
N PRO A 247 -2.87 -6.22 -38.28
CA PRO A 247 -1.51 -5.74 -38.54
C PRO A 247 -0.87 -5.12 -37.30
N TYR A 248 0.46 -5.15 -37.23
CA TYR A 248 1.18 -4.35 -36.25
C TYR A 248 0.83 -2.87 -36.48
N PRO A 249 0.38 -2.10 -35.47
CA PRO A 249 -0.10 -0.74 -35.68
C PRO A 249 1.03 0.18 -36.17
N SER A 250 0.83 0.83 -37.30
CA SER A 250 1.82 1.75 -37.85
C SER A 250 2.00 2.95 -36.93
N GLY A 251 3.26 3.32 -36.63
CA GLY A 251 3.60 4.51 -35.84
C GLY A 251 3.47 4.36 -34.32
N VAL A 252 3.02 3.22 -33.78
CA VAL A 252 2.84 3.06 -32.33
C VAL A 252 4.14 3.18 -31.54
N ASP A 253 5.26 2.67 -32.06
CA ASP A 253 6.58 2.81 -31.44
C ASP A 253 6.98 4.28 -31.29
N GLU A 254 6.73 5.09 -32.33
CA GLU A 254 7.01 6.52 -32.32
C GLU A 254 6.06 7.25 -31.35
N ALA A 255 4.77 6.90 -31.34
CA ALA A 255 3.79 7.47 -30.41
C ALA A 255 4.20 7.23 -28.94
N VAL A 256 4.67 6.02 -28.59
CA VAL A 256 5.17 5.70 -27.25
C VAL A 256 6.38 6.56 -26.91
N LEU A 257 7.37 6.66 -27.80
CA LEU A 257 8.59 7.45 -27.59
C LEU A 257 8.30 8.96 -27.48
N THR A 258 7.41 9.48 -28.31
CA THR A 258 6.98 10.88 -28.27
C THR A 258 6.28 11.18 -26.95
N TRP A 259 5.34 10.34 -26.53
CA TRP A 259 4.64 10.51 -25.26
C TRP A 259 5.60 10.46 -24.07
N LEU A 260 6.55 9.53 -24.07
CA LEU A 260 7.61 9.46 -23.06
C LEU A 260 8.44 10.74 -23.00
N THR A 261 8.86 11.25 -24.14
CA THR A 261 9.69 12.47 -24.22
C THR A 261 8.94 13.70 -23.66
N GLN A 262 7.62 13.75 -23.85
CA GLN A 262 6.78 14.84 -23.36
C GLN A 262 6.45 14.73 -21.86
N ASN A 263 6.45 13.52 -21.29
CA ASN A 263 5.98 13.25 -19.93
C ASN A 263 7.08 12.83 -18.94
N SER A 264 8.29 12.57 -19.43
CA SER A 264 9.45 12.32 -18.56
C SER A 264 9.88 13.63 -17.90
N VAL A 265 10.02 13.61 -16.57
CA VAL A 265 10.54 14.75 -15.81
C VAL A 265 12.01 14.98 -16.21
N LYS A 266 12.35 16.21 -16.60
CA LYS A 266 13.75 16.64 -16.79
C LYS A 266 14.50 16.72 -15.47
#